data_AF-A0A968JRQ0-F1
#
_entry.id   AF-A0A968JRQ0-F1
#
_cell.length_a   1.000
_cell.length_b   1.000
_cell.length_c   1.000
_cell.angle_alpha   90.00
_cell.angle_beta   90.00
_cell.angle_gamma   90.00
#
_symmetry.space_group_name_H-M   'P 1'
#
loop_
_entity.id
_entity.type
_entity.pdbx_description
1 polymer ?
#
loop_
_entity_poly.entity_id
_entity_poly.type
_entity_poly.pdbx_seq_one_letter_code
_entity_poly.pdbx_strand_id
1 'polypeptide(L)'
;MKKLQVLKGISLEIHKGEIVSIVGASGAGKSTLLHILGTLDSADAGEVQLLGQGLPKSFPKSKFTQFRNQHIGFIFQFHNLLPEFTALENVCMPAWLAGQKNKESTYKALELLELLGLKERSTHFPSEMSGGEQQRVA
;
A
#
# COMPACT_ATOMS: atom_id res chain seq x y z
N MET A 1 -16.95 20.71 -22.57
CA MET A 1 -17.21 19.62 -21.60
C MET A 1 -16.99 20.15 -20.19
N LYS A 2 -17.92 19.90 -19.25
CA LYS A 2 -17.80 20.37 -17.86
C LYS A 2 -16.90 19.39 -17.09
N LYS A 3 -15.74 19.83 -16.58
CA LYS A 3 -14.81 18.97 -15.83
C LYS A 3 -15.42 18.64 -14.47
N LEU A 4 -15.57 17.36 -14.15
CA LEU A 4 -16.07 16.91 -12.85
C LEU A 4 -14.97 17.11 -11.79
N GLN A 5 -15.27 17.87 -10.75
CA GLN A 5 -14.38 18.01 -9.59
C GLN A 5 -14.73 16.96 -8.54
N VAL A 6 -13.83 15.99 -8.35
CA VAL A 6 -14.00 14.91 -7.35
C VAL A 6 -13.64 15.41 -5.96
N LEU A 7 -12.45 15.99 -5.78
CA LEU A 7 -12.01 16.60 -4.52
C LEU A 7 -12.13 18.13 -4.62
N LYS A 8 -12.77 18.75 -3.62
CA LYS A 8 -13.13 20.18 -3.63
C LYS A 8 -12.46 20.94 -2.48
N GLY A 9 -11.14 21.04 -2.53
CA GLY A 9 -10.36 21.82 -1.53
C GLY A 9 -10.34 21.17 -0.15
N ILE A 10 -9.66 20.04 -0.03
CA ILE A 10 -9.51 19.30 1.24
C ILE A 10 -8.25 19.79 1.95
N SER A 11 -8.36 20.06 3.25
CA SER A 11 -7.22 20.28 4.16
C SER A 11 -7.27 19.21 5.25
N LEU A 12 -6.18 18.48 5.42
CA LEU A 12 -6.07 17.36 6.36
C LEU A 12 -4.63 17.27 6.84
N GLU A 13 -4.46 17.02 8.12
CA GLU A 13 -3.18 16.73 8.76
C GLU A 13 -3.37 15.45 9.58
N ILE A 14 -2.42 14.51 9.44
CA ILE A 14 -2.44 13.22 10.15
C ILE A 14 -1.08 13.06 10.83
N HIS A 15 -1.07 12.83 12.13
CA HIS A 15 0.13 12.70 12.93
C HIS A 15 0.58 11.24 13.06
N LYS A 16 1.86 11.04 13.38
CA LYS A 16 2.44 9.70 13.53
C LYS A 16 1.73 8.95 14.65
N GLY A 17 1.24 7.75 14.33
CA GLY A 17 0.56 6.86 15.28
C GLY A 17 -0.95 7.06 15.35
N GLU A 18 -1.51 8.01 14.61
CA GLU A 18 -2.96 8.18 14.53
C GLU A 18 -3.62 7.10 13.68
N ILE A 19 -4.81 6.69 14.11
CA ILE A 19 -5.72 5.82 13.35
C ILE A 19 -6.87 6.70 12.88
N VAL A 20 -6.93 6.94 11.57
CA VAL A 20 -7.93 7.83 10.96
C VAL A 20 -8.86 7.02 10.06
N SER A 21 -10.16 7.31 10.14
CA SER A 21 -11.19 6.71 9.28
C SER A 21 -11.82 7.76 8.38
N ILE A 22 -11.91 7.48 7.08
CA ILE A 22 -12.56 8.36 6.10
C ILE A 22 -13.87 7.69 5.66
N VAL A 23 -14.99 8.27 6.07
CA VAL A 23 -16.34 7.76 5.78
C VAL A 23 -17.13 8.72 4.88
N GLY A 24 -18.14 8.21 4.19
CA GLY A 24 -19.00 9.01 3.31
C GLY A 24 -19.62 8.20 2.18
N ALA A 25 -20.61 8.79 1.50
CA ALA A 25 -21.36 8.14 0.41
C ALA A 25 -20.45 7.65 -0.74
N SER A 26 -20.94 6.71 -1.54
CA SER A 26 -20.29 6.33 -2.79
C SER A 26 -20.14 7.55 -3.70
N GLY A 27 -18.99 7.68 -4.38
CA GLY A 27 -18.68 8.84 -5.22
C GLY A 27 -18.21 10.10 -4.49
N ALA A 28 -18.13 10.11 -3.15
CA ALA A 28 -17.64 11.25 -2.37
C ALA A 28 -16.12 11.54 -2.52
N GLY A 29 -15.40 10.76 -3.33
CA GLY A 29 -13.95 10.97 -3.57
C GLY A 29 -13.01 10.31 -2.56
N LYS A 30 -13.50 9.46 -1.64
CA LYS A 30 -12.69 8.80 -0.60
C LYS A 30 -11.50 8.01 -1.16
N SER A 31 -11.73 7.15 -2.15
CA SER A 31 -10.67 6.36 -2.79
C SER A 31 -9.68 7.25 -3.54
N THR A 32 -10.16 8.31 -4.19
CA THR A 32 -9.31 9.31 -4.85
C THR A 32 -8.40 10.01 -3.84
N LEU A 33 -8.93 10.40 -2.68
CA LEU A 33 -8.12 10.98 -1.61
C LEU A 33 -7.07 9.97 -1.09
N LEU A 34 -7.47 8.73 -0.80
CA LEU A 34 -6.55 7.68 -0.36
C LEU A 34 -5.46 7.35 -1.40
N HIS A 35 -5.79 7.37 -2.69
CA HIS A 35 -4.79 7.17 -3.76
C HIS A 35 -3.78 8.30 -3.81
N ILE A 36 -4.21 9.56 -3.64
CA ILE A 36 -3.31 10.70 -3.60
C ILE A 36 -2.40 10.62 -2.36
N LEU A 37 -2.96 10.34 -1.18
CA LEU A 37 -2.18 10.15 0.05
C LEU A 37 -1.24 8.94 -0.05
N GLY A 38 -1.65 7.90 -0.77
CA GLY A 38 -0.84 6.72 -1.09
C GLY A 38 0.17 6.94 -2.22
N THR A 39 0.26 8.12 -2.82
CA THR A 39 1.14 8.43 -3.97
C THR A 39 0.88 7.57 -5.22
N LEU A 40 -0.32 6.98 -5.33
CA LEU A 40 -0.78 6.25 -6.50
C LEU A 40 -1.27 7.21 -7.59
N ASP A 41 -1.90 8.31 -7.18
CA ASP A 41 -2.36 9.40 -8.02
C ASP A 41 -1.73 10.74 -7.58
N SER A 42 -1.73 11.73 -8.46
CA SER A 42 -1.32 13.10 -8.13
C SER A 42 -2.54 14.00 -7.99
N ALA A 43 -2.54 14.90 -7.00
CA ALA A 43 -3.57 15.93 -6.88
C ALA A 43 -3.61 16.80 -8.15
N ASP A 44 -4.76 17.39 -8.51
CA ASP A 44 -4.85 18.37 -9.60
C ASP A 44 -4.31 19.75 -9.18
N ALA A 45 -4.45 20.12 -7.91
CA ALA A 45 -3.94 21.36 -7.32
C ALA A 45 -3.68 21.15 -5.81
N GLY A 46 -2.98 22.10 -5.19
CA GLY A 46 -2.56 22.00 -3.80
C GLY A 46 -1.27 21.20 -3.62
N GLU A 47 -0.94 20.93 -2.36
CA GLU A 47 0.32 20.29 -1.95
C GLU A 47 0.04 19.07 -1.07
N VAL A 48 0.92 18.08 -1.18
CA VAL A 48 0.91 16.88 -0.34
C VAL A 48 2.31 16.77 0.26
N GLN A 49 2.36 16.66 1.59
CA GLN A 49 3.57 16.42 2.35
C GLN A 49 3.39 15.15 3.17
N LEU A 50 4.33 14.22 3.08
CA LEU A 50 4.33 12.97 3.84
C LEU A 50 5.65 12.89 4.61
N LEU A 51 5.57 12.57 5.90
CA LEU A 51 6.75 12.46 6.78
C LEU A 51 7.62 13.74 6.78
N GLY A 52 6.99 14.92 6.68
CA GLY A 52 7.68 16.21 6.58
C GLY A 52 8.34 16.49 5.24
N GLN A 53 8.21 15.59 4.26
CA GLN A 53 8.75 15.76 2.91
C GLN A 53 7.64 16.15 1.93
N GLY A 54 7.84 17.27 1.22
CA GLY A 54 6.99 17.64 0.10
C GLY A 54 7.16 16.70 -1.09
N LEU A 55 6.05 16.30 -1.70
CA LEU A 55 6.01 15.41 -2.86
C LEU A 55 5.50 16.16 -4.10
N PRO A 56 6.33 17.00 -4.73
CA PRO A 56 5.91 17.79 -5.88
C PRO A 56 5.64 16.89 -7.09
N LYS A 57 4.63 17.27 -7.87
CA LYS A 57 4.22 16.52 -9.08
C LYS A 57 5.31 16.42 -10.15
N SER A 58 6.31 17.30 -10.09
CA SER A 58 7.46 17.29 -10.99
C SER A 58 8.44 16.14 -10.71
N PHE A 59 8.29 15.42 -9.59
CA PHE A 59 9.09 14.23 -9.33
C PHE A 59 8.85 13.15 -10.39
N PRO A 60 9.92 12.44 -10.82
CA PRO A 60 9.74 11.32 -11.72
C PRO A 60 8.96 10.21 -11.02
N LYS A 61 8.19 9.44 -11.79
CA LYS A 61 7.39 8.31 -11.27
C LYS A 61 8.21 7.32 -10.42
N SER A 62 9.49 7.12 -10.76
CA SER A 62 10.40 6.26 -10.00
C SER A 62 10.60 6.72 -8.55
N LYS A 63 10.66 8.04 -8.30
CA LYS A 63 10.75 8.57 -6.92
C LYS A 63 9.50 8.27 -6.11
N PHE A 64 8.31 8.41 -6.71
CA PHE A 64 7.05 8.03 -6.04
C PHE A 64 6.99 6.53 -5.75
N THR A 65 7.39 5.69 -6.71
CA THR A 65 7.43 4.24 -6.50
C THR A 65 8.42 3.84 -5.41
N GLN A 66 9.60 4.45 -5.36
CA GLN A 66 10.58 4.21 -4.30
C GLN A 66 10.06 4.64 -2.93
N PHE A 67 9.50 5.85 -2.84
CA PHE A 67 8.90 6.37 -1.60
C PHE A 67 7.80 5.45 -1.09
N ARG A 68 6.89 5.05 -1.98
CA ARG A 68 5.78 4.14 -1.67
C ARG A 68 6.30 2.80 -1.12
N ASN A 69 7.29 2.20 -1.79
CA ASN A 69 7.86 0.92 -1.38
C ASN A 69 8.55 0.98 -0.01
N GLN A 70 9.05 2.14 0.41
CA GLN A 70 9.78 2.32 1.67
C GLN A 70 8.90 2.76 2.84
N HIS A 71 7.80 3.47 2.57
CA HIS A 71 7.07 4.19 3.61
C HIS A 71 5.57 3.87 3.67
N ILE A 72 5.00 3.19 2.66
CA ILE A 72 3.55 2.99 2.57
C ILE A 72 3.23 1.51 2.33
N GLY A 73 2.52 0.90 3.28
CA GLY A 73 1.86 -0.38 3.09
C GLY A 73 0.42 -0.18 2.60
N PHE A 74 -0.06 -1.06 1.71
CA PHE A 74 -1.44 -1.05 1.23
C PHE A 74 -2.12 -2.35 1.57
N ILE A 75 -3.32 -2.23 2.15
CA ILE A 75 -4.24 -3.34 2.31
C ILE A 75 -5.52 -2.95 1.57
N PHE A 76 -5.84 -3.72 0.53
CA PHE A 76 -7.04 -3.50 -0.29
C PHE A 76 -8.13 -4.51 0.10
N GLN A 77 -9.39 -4.20 -0.29
CA GLN A 77 -10.52 -5.12 -0.11
C GLN A 77 -10.34 -6.42 -0.90
N PHE A 78 -9.68 -6.36 -2.06
CA PHE A 78 -9.21 -7.54 -2.77
C PHE A 78 -7.71 -7.69 -2.47
N HIS A 79 -7.28 -8.86 -1.98
CA HIS A 79 -5.94 -9.06 -1.40
C HIS A 79 -4.76 -8.72 -2.34
N ASN A 80 -5.00 -8.65 -3.66
CA ASN A 80 -3.98 -8.32 -4.68
C ASN A 80 -2.70 -9.17 -4.60
N LEU A 81 -2.80 -10.38 -4.04
CA LEU A 81 -1.70 -11.35 -4.06
C LEU A 81 -1.43 -11.79 -5.49
N LEU A 82 -0.15 -11.95 -5.81
CA LEU A 82 0.28 -12.51 -7.09
C LEU A 82 0.04 -14.03 -7.05
N PRO A 83 -0.87 -14.57 -7.88
CA PRO A 83 -1.30 -15.96 -7.78
C PRO A 83 -0.21 -16.97 -8.17
N GLU A 84 0.81 -16.54 -8.91
CA GLU A 84 1.95 -17.36 -9.32
C GLU A 84 3.03 -17.47 -8.23
N PHE A 85 2.87 -16.78 -7.10
CA PHE A 85 3.84 -16.72 -6.01
C PHE A 85 3.23 -17.31 -4.74
N THR A 86 4.07 -17.95 -3.93
CA THR A 86 3.67 -18.44 -2.60
C THR A 86 3.41 -17.27 -1.64
N ALA A 87 2.82 -17.55 -0.48
CA ALA A 87 2.62 -16.55 0.57
C ALA A 87 3.93 -15.86 0.98
N LEU A 88 5.00 -16.64 1.19
CA LEU A 88 6.32 -16.10 1.54
C LEU A 88 6.87 -15.16 0.46
N GLU A 89 6.73 -15.53 -0.80
CA GLU A 89 7.22 -14.73 -1.90
C GLU A 89 6.42 -13.44 -2.06
N ASN A 90 5.09 -13.49 -1.91
CA ASN A 90 4.24 -12.31 -1.86
C ASN A 90 4.68 -11.33 -0.76
N VAL A 91 4.93 -11.81 0.47
CA VAL A 91 5.43 -10.97 1.57
C VAL A 91 6.84 -10.43 1.28
N CYS A 92 7.68 -11.18 0.54
CA CYS A 92 9.01 -10.72 0.16
C CYS A 92 9.01 -9.66 -0.97
N MET A 93 7.95 -9.54 -1.77
CA MET A 93 7.92 -8.71 -2.97
C MET A 93 8.39 -7.27 -2.75
N PRO A 94 7.95 -6.53 -1.72
CA PRO A 94 8.40 -5.14 -1.50
C PRO A 94 9.91 -5.05 -1.27
N ALA A 95 10.48 -5.98 -0.51
CA ALA A 95 11.93 -6.04 -0.26
C ALA A 95 12.70 -6.38 -1.55
N TRP A 96 12.18 -7.31 -2.35
CA TRP A 96 12.81 -7.67 -3.62
C TRP A 96 12.78 -6.53 -4.63
N LEU A 97 11.68 -5.77 -4.70
CA LEU A 97 11.56 -4.56 -5.51
C LEU A 97 12.50 -3.44 -5.02
N ALA A 98 12.87 -3.45 -3.73
CA ALA A 98 13.90 -2.58 -3.18
C ALA A 98 15.34 -3.07 -3.47
N GLY A 99 15.52 -4.17 -4.22
CA GLY A 99 16.83 -4.77 -4.48
C GLY A 99 17.38 -5.61 -3.32
N GLN A 100 16.57 -5.92 -2.31
CA GLN A 100 16.99 -6.65 -1.11
C GLN A 100 16.66 -8.14 -1.21
N LYS A 101 16.87 -8.76 -2.37
CA LYS A 101 16.63 -10.21 -2.55
C LYS A 101 17.75 -11.02 -1.91
N ASN A 102 17.67 -11.20 -0.60
CA ASN A 102 18.67 -11.91 0.20
C ASN A 102 18.02 -12.73 1.32
N LYS A 103 18.82 -13.54 2.01
CA LYS A 103 18.35 -14.40 3.11
C LYS A 103 17.66 -13.61 4.22
N GLU A 104 18.15 -12.41 4.53
CA GLU A 104 17.59 -11.55 5.58
C GLU A 104 16.14 -11.12 5.26
N SER A 105 15.85 -10.75 4.00
CA SER A 105 14.48 -10.43 3.57
C SER A 105 13.52 -11.60 3.75
N THR A 106 13.99 -12.81 3.45
CA THR A 106 13.19 -14.04 3.58
C THR A 106 12.96 -14.40 5.04
N TYR A 107 13.96 -14.24 5.92
CA TYR A 107 13.80 -14.45 7.35
C TYR A 107 12.77 -13.47 7.96
N LYS A 108 12.87 -12.18 7.62
CA LYS A 108 11.89 -11.17 8.08
C LYS A 108 10.48 -11.49 7.58
N ALA A 109 10.33 -11.90 6.33
CA ALA A 109 9.03 -12.30 5.79
C ALA A 109 8.45 -13.52 6.52
N LEU A 110 9.27 -14.51 6.88
CA LEU A 110 8.84 -15.64 7.71
C LEU A 110 8.42 -15.22 9.12
N GLU A 111 9.16 -14.30 9.76
CA GLU A 111 8.78 -13.75 11.07
C GLU A 111 7.43 -13.03 11.03
N LEU A 112 7.16 -12.27 9.96
CA LEU A 112 5.86 -11.61 9.76
C LEU A 112 4.73 -12.62 9.56
N LEU A 113 4.96 -13.67 8.75
CA LEU A 113 3.99 -14.75 8.59
C LEU A 113 3.74 -15.49 9.91
N GLU A 114 4.77 -15.73 10.71
CA GLU A 114 4.63 -16.35 12.04
C GLU A 114 3.82 -15.48 12.99
N LEU A 115 4.10 -14.17 13.04
CA LEU A 115 3.35 -13.19 13.83
C LEU A 115 1.85 -13.20 13.48
N LEU A 116 1.51 -13.47 12.21
CA LEU A 116 0.14 -13.52 11.70
C LEU A 116 -0.46 -14.94 11.68
N GLY A 117 0.23 -15.93 12.25
CA GLY A 117 -0.24 -17.31 12.37
C GLY A 117 -0.27 -18.08 11.03
N LEU A 118 0.60 -17.73 10.09
CA LEU A 118 0.67 -18.25 8.72
C LEU A 118 2.00 -18.93 8.37
N LYS A 119 2.86 -19.23 9.35
CA LYS A 119 4.16 -19.88 9.13
C LYS A 119 4.06 -21.17 8.31
N GLU A 120 3.12 -22.05 8.69
CA GLU A 120 2.85 -23.32 8.00
C GLU A 120 2.24 -23.14 6.59
N ARG A 121 1.76 -21.93 6.27
CA ARG A 121 1.22 -21.56 4.96
C ARG A 121 2.23 -20.86 4.06
N SER A 122 3.47 -20.68 4.52
CA SER A 122 4.50 -19.91 3.79
C SER A 122 4.73 -20.37 2.35
N THR A 123 4.60 -21.66 2.07
CA THR A 123 4.79 -22.25 0.73
C THR A 123 3.51 -22.41 -0.08
N HIS A 124 2.35 -22.04 0.47
CA HIS A 124 1.08 -22.17 -0.25
C HIS A 124 0.91 -21.02 -1.24
N PHE A 125 0.33 -21.32 -2.39
CA PHE A 125 -0.15 -20.32 -3.34
C PHE A 125 -1.47 -19.72 -2.85
N PRO A 126 -1.81 -18.48 -3.24
CA PRO A 126 -3.06 -17.83 -2.85
C PRO A 126 -4.31 -18.67 -3.11
N SER A 127 -4.33 -19.48 -4.17
CA SER A 127 -5.44 -20.39 -4.51
C SER A 127 -5.68 -21.50 -3.47
N GLU A 128 -4.69 -21.81 -2.65
CA GLU A 128 -4.73 -22.85 -1.61
C GLU A 128 -5.10 -22.27 -0.23
N MET A 129 -5.35 -20.96 -0.16
CA MET A 129 -5.59 -20.22 1.08
C MET A 129 -7.03 -19.68 1.11
N SER A 130 -7.65 -19.70 2.29
CA SER A 130 -8.92 -19.02 2.52
C SER A 130 -8.77 -17.50 2.34
N GLY A 131 -9.87 -16.79 2.09
CA GLY A 131 -9.84 -15.33 1.96
C GLY A 131 -9.26 -14.62 3.19
N GLY A 132 -9.59 -15.11 4.40
CA GLY A 132 -9.02 -14.55 5.63
C GLY A 132 -7.52 -14.81 5.80
N GLU A 133 -7.01 -15.94 5.31
CA GLU A 133 -5.56 -16.19 5.25
C GLU A 133 -4.90 -15.29 4.20
N GLN A 134 -5.48 -15.16 3.01
CA GLN A 134 -4.96 -14.24 1.98
C GLN A 134 -4.90 -12.79 2.47
N GLN A 135 -5.91 -12.33 3.22
CA GLN A 135 -5.92 -10.98 3.80
C GLN A 135 -4.81 -10.75 4.82
N ARG A 136 -4.39 -11.80 5.55
CA ARG A 136 -3.26 -11.74 6.48
C ARG A 136 -1.90 -11.86 5.77
N VAL A 137 -1.85 -12.38 4.55
CA VAL A 137 -0.62 -12.36 3.72
C VAL A 137 -0.41 -10.99 3.08
N ALA A 138 -1.50 -10.34 2.66
CA ALA A 138 -1.48 -9.06 1.94
C ALA A 138 -0.85 -7.91 2.72
#